data_AF-A0A9W4PCY1-F1
#
_entry.id   AF-A0A9W4PCY1-F1
#
_cell.length_a   1.000
_cell.length_b   1.000
_cell.length_c   1.000
_cell.angle_alpha   90.00
_cell.angle_beta   90.00
_cell.angle_gamma   90.00
#
_symmetry.space_group_name_H-M   'P 1'
#
loop_
_entity.id
_entity.type
_entity.pdbx_description
1 polymer ?
#
loop_
_entity_poly.entity_id
_entity_poly.type
_entity_poly.pdbx_seq_one_letter_code
_entity_poly.pdbx_strand_id
1 'polypeptide(L)'
;MANYDYILFDMGAGITKDSVKFLLCVDELVVITTPEPTSIMDAYSAMKYIHSINKEIPLFLVCNRVFTSKDGKETIKRLQNALVKFLGLETVALGYLPDDRTVPKSVTKQMPFLLFDSEADISKAIMDIASRYANHSFGEELTLQKSHFLQNMKRYFFGK
;
A
#
# COMPACT_ATOMS: atom_id res chain seq x y z
N MET A 1 2.34 5.19 28.07
CA MET A 1 3.00 5.69 26.84
C MET A 1 2.92 4.59 25.81
N ALA A 2 2.46 4.89 24.60
CA ALA A 2 2.52 3.92 23.51
C ALA A 2 3.98 3.90 23.00
N ASN A 3 4.63 2.74 23.00
CA ASN A 3 6.04 2.55 22.64
C ASN A 3 6.23 2.26 21.14
N TYR A 4 5.34 2.76 20.28
CA TYR A 4 5.34 2.45 18.86
C TYR A 4 5.11 3.71 18.04
N ASP A 5 5.91 3.89 17.00
CA ASP A 5 5.76 4.99 16.03
C ASP A 5 4.77 4.62 14.92
N TYR A 6 4.70 3.33 14.56
CA TYR A 6 3.85 2.81 13.48
C TYR A 6 3.02 1.62 13.96
N ILE A 7 1.79 1.53 13.46
CA ILE A 7 0.93 0.35 13.57
C ILE A 7 0.56 -0.08 12.16
N LEU A 8 0.98 -1.28 11.78
CA LEU A 8 0.68 -1.86 10.47
C LEU A 8 -0.49 -2.83 10.59
N PHE A 9 -1.54 -2.59 9.81
CA PHE A 9 -2.67 -3.50 9.69
C PHE A 9 -2.55 -4.30 8.40
N ASP A 10 -2.27 -5.60 8.53
CA ASP A 10 -2.32 -6.53 7.40
C ASP A 10 -3.78 -6.92 7.15
N MET A 11 -4.37 -6.31 6.12
CA MET A 11 -5.79 -6.45 5.82
C MET A 11 -6.02 -7.66 4.91
N GLY A 12 -7.05 -8.44 5.22
CA GLY A 12 -7.47 -9.55 4.36
C GLY A 12 -7.80 -9.08 2.94
N ALA A 13 -7.71 -10.01 1.98
CA ALA A 13 -7.97 -9.70 0.58
C ALA A 13 -9.39 -9.18 0.32
N GLY A 14 -9.49 -8.23 -0.60
CA GLY A 14 -10.75 -7.62 -1.00
C GLY A 14 -11.30 -6.63 0.04
N ILE A 15 -12.44 -6.02 -0.31
CA ILE A 15 -13.12 -5.06 0.54
C ILE A 15 -14.43 -5.67 1.05
N THR A 16 -14.47 -5.99 2.34
CA THR A 16 -15.66 -6.47 3.05
C THR A 16 -16.22 -5.36 3.93
N LYS A 17 -17.49 -5.47 4.34
CA LYS A 17 -18.10 -4.46 5.23
C LYS A 17 -17.32 -4.22 6.52
N ASP A 18 -16.66 -5.26 7.04
CA ASP A 18 -15.88 -5.16 8.26
C ASP A 18 -14.46 -4.62 8.00
N SER A 19 -13.80 -5.00 6.90
CA SER A 19 -12.48 -4.45 6.58
C SER A 19 -12.54 -2.96 6.30
N VAL A 20 -13.61 -2.47 5.67
CA VAL A 20 -13.84 -1.04 5.40
C VAL A 20 -13.79 -0.19 6.65
N LYS A 21 -14.40 -0.63 7.76
CA LYS A 21 -14.39 0.16 8.99
C LYS A 21 -12.98 0.41 9.49
N PHE A 22 -12.10 -0.59 9.40
CA PHE A 22 -10.68 -0.44 9.73
C PHE A 22 -9.94 0.44 8.71
N LEU A 23 -10.17 0.23 7.41
CA LEU A 23 -9.57 1.04 6.34
C LEU A 23 -9.94 2.53 6.45
N LEU A 24 -11.09 2.87 7.02
CA LEU A 24 -11.51 4.25 7.25
C LEU A 24 -10.97 4.86 8.56
N CYS A 25 -10.39 4.04 9.44
CA CYS A 25 -9.78 4.51 10.67
C CYS A 25 -8.31 4.86 10.50
N VAL A 26 -7.59 4.14 9.63
CA VAL A 26 -6.16 4.35 9.43
C VAL A 26 -5.86 5.72 8.84
N ASP A 27 -4.68 6.23 9.17
CA ASP A 27 -4.23 7.53 8.69
C ASP A 27 -3.81 7.46 7.22
N GLU A 28 -3.34 6.30 6.77
CA GLU A 28 -2.81 6.07 5.43
C GLU A 28 -3.07 4.63 4.97
N LEU A 29 -3.08 4.43 3.65
CA LEU A 29 -3.32 3.13 3.04
C LEU A 29 -2.27 2.81 1.99
N VAL A 30 -1.64 1.63 2.10
CA VAL A 30 -0.75 1.08 1.08
C VAL A 30 -1.48 -0.01 0.31
N VAL A 31 -1.69 0.22 -0.98
CA VAL A 31 -2.33 -0.73 -1.89
C VAL A 31 -1.26 -1.48 -2.67
N ILE A 32 -1.28 -2.80 -2.56
CA ILE A 32 -0.41 -3.72 -3.30
C ILE A 32 -1.16 -4.24 -4.52
N THR A 33 -0.54 -4.12 -5.69
CA THR A 33 -1.04 -4.70 -6.95
C THR A 33 0.07 -5.49 -7.64
N THR A 34 -0.20 -6.10 -8.78
CA THR A 34 0.80 -6.73 -9.66
C THR A 34 0.61 -6.23 -11.10
N PRO A 35 1.54 -6.47 -12.04
CA PRO A 35 1.34 -6.15 -13.45
C PRO A 35 0.19 -6.92 -14.12
N GLU A 36 -0.42 -7.91 -13.44
CA GLU A 36 -1.53 -8.67 -13.97
C GLU A 36 -2.80 -7.79 -14.10
N PRO A 37 -3.47 -7.79 -15.27
CA PRO A 37 -4.62 -6.91 -15.52
C PRO A 37 -5.75 -7.02 -14.48
N THR A 38 -6.02 -8.23 -13.99
CA THR A 38 -7.02 -8.49 -12.96
C THR A 38 -6.65 -7.83 -11.63
N SER A 39 -5.38 -7.95 -11.19
CA SER A 39 -4.87 -7.31 -9.98
C SER A 39 -4.91 -5.78 -10.04
N ILE A 40 -4.68 -5.21 -11.23
CA ILE A 40 -4.80 -3.76 -11.46
C ILE A 40 -6.28 -3.33 -11.35
N MET A 41 -7.20 -4.10 -11.93
CA MET A 41 -8.64 -3.81 -11.90
C MET A 41 -9.20 -3.92 -10.47
N ASP A 42 -8.76 -4.90 -9.70
CA ASP A 42 -9.13 -5.07 -8.29
C ASP A 42 -8.61 -3.91 -7.44
N ALA A 43 -7.33 -3.52 -7.61
CA ALA A 43 -6.75 -2.37 -6.93
C ALA A 43 -7.51 -1.07 -7.27
N TYR A 44 -7.80 -0.83 -8.55
CA TYR A 44 -8.58 0.33 -8.97
C TYR A 44 -9.97 0.35 -8.32
N SER A 45 -10.66 -0.79 -8.31
CA SER A 45 -12.01 -0.91 -7.74
C SER A 45 -11.99 -0.69 -6.22
N ALA A 46 -10.98 -1.22 -5.54
CA ALA A 46 -10.77 -1.03 -4.12
C ALA A 46 -10.55 0.45 -3.77
N MET A 47 -9.64 1.10 -4.50
CA MET A 47 -9.33 2.52 -4.30
C MET A 47 -10.52 3.43 -4.63
N LYS A 48 -11.27 3.11 -5.68
CA LYS A 48 -12.52 3.80 -6.03
C LYS A 48 -13.54 3.72 -4.89
N TYR A 49 -13.69 2.54 -4.30
CA TYR A 49 -14.64 2.33 -3.21
C TYR A 49 -14.22 3.07 -1.94
N ILE A 50 -12.93 3.01 -1.58
CA ILE A 50 -12.41 3.74 -0.40
C ILE A 50 -12.58 5.25 -0.59
N HIS A 51 -12.17 5.76 -1.75
CA HIS A 51 -12.27 7.17 -2.10
C HIS A 51 -13.72 7.69 -2.14
N SER A 52 -14.69 6.85 -2.48
CA SER A 52 -16.11 7.26 -2.45
C SER A 52 -16.64 7.44 -1.03
N ILE A 53 -16.00 6.86 -0.02
CA ILE A 53 -16.39 6.97 1.39
C ILE A 53 -15.55 8.01 2.13
N ASN A 54 -14.24 8.01 1.94
CA ASN A 54 -13.34 9.01 2.52
C ASN A 54 -12.32 9.48 1.47
N LYS A 55 -12.45 10.74 1.07
CA LYS A 55 -11.60 11.37 0.05
C LYS A 55 -10.24 11.81 0.57
N GLU A 56 -10.06 11.88 1.88
CA GLU A 56 -8.89 12.48 2.51
C GLU A 56 -7.82 11.47 2.91
N ILE A 57 -8.09 10.16 2.83
CA ILE A 57 -7.09 9.13 3.18
C ILE A 57 -6.02 9.08 2.09
N PRO A 58 -4.74 9.36 2.41
CA PRO A 58 -3.64 9.18 1.47
C PRO A 58 -3.51 7.73 1.03
N LEU A 59 -3.38 7.55 -0.28
CA LEU A 59 -3.24 6.24 -0.92
C LEU A 59 -1.86 6.10 -1.55
N PHE A 60 -1.12 5.11 -1.07
CA PHE A 60 0.20 4.71 -1.54
C PHE A 60 0.10 3.45 -2.40
N LEU A 61 0.94 3.34 -3.42
CA LEU A 61 0.95 2.25 -4.38
C LEU A 61 2.30 1.52 -4.37
N VAL A 62 2.22 0.20 -4.33
CA VAL A 62 3.35 -0.70 -4.58
C VAL A 62 2.95 -1.74 -5.63
N CYS A 63 3.78 -1.89 -6.67
CA CYS A 63 3.59 -2.94 -7.68
C CYS A 63 4.50 -4.13 -7.38
N ASN A 64 3.92 -5.25 -6.98
CA ASN A 64 4.62 -6.49 -6.63
C ASN A 64 4.75 -7.44 -7.83
N ARG A 65 5.70 -8.39 -7.76
CA ARG A 65 5.94 -9.43 -8.77
C ARG A 65 6.22 -8.87 -10.16
N VAL A 66 7.14 -7.91 -10.21
CA VAL A 66 7.53 -7.22 -11.43
C VAL A 66 8.72 -7.92 -12.09
N PHE A 67 8.60 -8.29 -13.37
CA PHE A 67 9.71 -8.92 -14.12
C PHE A 67 10.77 -7.91 -14.58
N THR A 68 10.36 -6.69 -14.93
CA THR A 68 11.28 -5.63 -15.33
C THR A 68 10.92 -4.31 -14.67
N SER A 69 11.92 -3.52 -14.31
CA SER A 69 11.71 -2.18 -13.71
C SER A 69 10.84 -1.26 -14.58
N LYS A 70 10.90 -1.44 -15.90
CA LYS A 70 10.03 -0.73 -16.85
C LYS A 70 8.57 -1.10 -16.66
N ASP A 71 8.25 -2.39 -16.57
CA ASP A 71 6.87 -2.87 -16.42
C ASP A 71 6.26 -2.43 -15.09
N GLY A 72 7.04 -2.42 -14.01
CA GLY A 72 6.58 -1.93 -12.70
C GLY A 72 6.22 -0.44 -12.75
N LYS A 73 7.10 0.39 -13.31
CA LYS A 73 6.85 1.83 -13.49
C LYS A 73 5.64 2.10 -14.38
N GLU A 74 5.52 1.36 -15.47
CA GLU A 74 4.42 1.53 -16.41
C GLU A 74 3.07 1.09 -15.82
N THR A 75 3.04 -0.01 -15.08
CA THR A 75 1.85 -0.48 -14.36
C THR A 75 1.34 0.58 -13.38
N ILE A 76 2.22 1.10 -12.53
CA ILE A 76 1.86 2.15 -11.56
C ILE A 76 1.34 3.37 -12.31
N LYS A 77 2.06 3.87 -13.31
CA LYS A 77 1.65 5.04 -14.09
C LYS A 77 0.29 4.87 -14.74
N ARG A 78 0.00 3.69 -15.32
CA ARG A 78 -1.30 3.39 -15.94
C ARG A 78 -2.43 3.43 -14.89
N LEU A 79 -2.22 2.83 -13.73
CA LEU A 79 -3.20 2.85 -12.64
C LEU A 79 -3.44 4.28 -12.13
N GLN A 80 -2.38 5.03 -11.85
CA GLN A 80 -2.46 6.43 -11.42
C GLN A 80 -3.21 7.30 -12.44
N ASN A 81 -2.88 7.18 -13.72
CA ASN A 81 -3.58 7.90 -14.78
C ASN A 81 -5.08 7.59 -14.83
N ALA A 82 -5.47 6.34 -14.61
CA ALA A 82 -6.88 5.96 -14.56
C ALA A 82 -7.58 6.57 -13.34
N LEU A 83 -6.96 6.51 -12.16
CA LEU A 83 -7.49 7.09 -10.92
C LEU A 83 -7.69 8.61 -11.05
N VAL A 84 -6.69 9.33 -11.58
CA VAL A 84 -6.79 10.77 -11.81
C VAL A 84 -7.88 11.07 -12.85
N LYS A 85 -7.84 10.40 -14.01
CA LYS A 85 -8.77 10.68 -15.12
C LYS A 85 -10.23 10.44 -14.76
N PHE A 86 -10.53 9.39 -14.00
CA PHE A 86 -11.91 8.97 -13.76
C PHE A 86 -12.44 9.32 -12.38
N LEU A 87 -11.57 9.52 -11.39
CA LEU A 87 -11.96 9.78 -10.00
C LEU A 87 -11.42 11.12 -9.47
N GLY A 88 -10.49 11.77 -10.18
CA GLY A 88 -9.75 12.91 -9.63
C GLY A 88 -8.88 12.52 -8.43
N LEU A 89 -8.53 11.24 -8.30
CA LEU A 89 -7.79 10.70 -7.17
C LEU A 89 -6.29 10.66 -7.48
N GLU A 90 -5.53 11.46 -6.74
CA GLU A 90 -4.07 11.42 -6.73
C GLU A 90 -3.56 10.42 -5.70
N THR A 91 -2.39 9.84 -5.98
CA THR A 91 -1.80 8.75 -5.18
C THR A 91 -0.29 8.83 -5.25
N VAL A 92 0.38 8.25 -4.26
CA VAL A 92 1.85 8.22 -4.21
C VAL A 92 2.39 6.85 -4.59
N ALA A 93 3.34 6.83 -5.51
CA ALA A 93 4.07 5.62 -5.88
C ALA A 93 5.24 5.41 -4.92
N LEU A 94 5.20 4.36 -4.10
CA LEU A 94 6.33 4.00 -3.22
C LEU A 94 7.42 3.24 -3.99
N GLY A 95 7.01 2.36 -4.90
CA GLY A 95 7.95 1.61 -5.72
C GLY A 95 7.37 0.30 -6.26
N TYR A 96 8.27 -0.58 -6.67
CA TYR A 96 7.93 -1.90 -7.17
C TYR A 96 8.84 -2.96 -6.57
N LEU A 97 8.33 -4.18 -6.46
CA LEU A 97 9.03 -5.34 -5.93
C LEU A 97 9.23 -6.37 -7.06
N PRO A 98 10.46 -6.86 -7.29
CA PRO A 98 10.74 -7.80 -8.37
C PRO A 98 10.10 -9.17 -8.13
N ASP A 99 9.78 -9.90 -9.20
CA ASP A 99 9.44 -11.33 -9.11
C ASP A 99 10.74 -12.12 -8.82
N ASP A 100 10.98 -12.40 -7.55
CA ASP A 100 12.22 -12.97 -7.04
C ASP A 100 11.99 -14.37 -6.45
N ARG A 101 12.78 -15.35 -6.90
CA ARG A 101 12.72 -16.75 -6.44
C ARG A 101 13.09 -16.92 -4.96
N THR A 102 13.69 -15.91 -4.35
CA THR A 102 13.97 -15.84 -2.91
C THR A 102 12.69 -15.88 -2.09
N VAL A 103 11.62 -15.25 -2.55
CA VAL A 103 10.34 -15.20 -1.85
C VAL A 103 9.76 -16.61 -1.62
N PRO A 104 9.47 -17.44 -2.64
CA PRO A 104 8.92 -18.78 -2.41
C PRO A 104 9.86 -19.70 -1.62
N LYS A 105 11.19 -19.56 -1.78
CA LYS A 105 12.17 -20.30 -0.96
C LYS A 105 12.06 -19.92 0.51
N SER A 106 12.00 -18.63 0.81
CA SER A 106 11.91 -18.10 2.18
C SER A 106 10.59 -18.49 2.86
N VAL A 107 9.46 -18.43 2.13
CA VAL A 107 8.13 -18.87 2.59
C VAL A 107 8.14 -20.35 2.95
N THR A 108 8.73 -21.20 2.11
CA THR A 108 8.88 -22.64 2.38
C THR A 108 9.68 -22.90 3.66
N LYS A 109 10.63 -22.01 3.97
CA LYS A 109 11.45 -22.05 5.19
C LYS A 109 10.82 -21.34 6.39
N GLN A 110 9.63 -20.76 6.24
CA GLN A 110 8.95 -19.95 7.26
C GLN A 110 9.84 -18.83 7.80
N MET A 111 10.67 -18.26 6.93
CA MET A 111 11.59 -17.16 7.25
C MET A 111 11.28 -15.99 6.34
N PRO A 112 11.11 -14.75 6.84
CA PRO A 112 10.97 -13.58 5.99
C PRO A 112 12.14 -13.47 5.01
N PHE A 113 11.88 -13.16 3.73
CA PHE A 113 12.92 -13.09 2.70
C PHE A 113 14.04 -12.11 3.08
N LEU A 114 13.72 -11.04 3.81
CA LEU A 114 14.69 -10.06 4.31
C LEU A 114 15.74 -10.67 5.26
N LEU A 115 15.32 -11.65 6.07
CA LEU A 115 16.21 -12.39 6.99
C LEU A 115 16.85 -13.60 6.32
N PHE A 116 16.19 -14.17 5.32
CA PHE A 116 16.66 -15.34 4.58
C PHE A 116 17.80 -14.99 3.62
N ASP A 117 17.68 -13.87 2.91
CA ASP A 117 18.71 -13.36 2.00
C ASP A 117 18.58 -11.82 1.90
N SER A 118 19.39 -11.10 2.66
CA SER A 118 19.39 -9.63 2.68
C SER A 118 19.94 -9.02 1.39
N GLU A 119 20.69 -9.78 0.59
CA GLU A 119 21.32 -9.31 -0.65
C GLU A 119 20.45 -9.52 -1.89
N ALA A 120 19.36 -10.29 -1.78
CA ALA A 120 18.39 -10.48 -2.83
C ALA A 120 17.77 -9.16 -3.31
N ASP A 121 17.42 -9.08 -4.59
CA ASP A 121 16.85 -7.88 -5.21
C ASP A 121 15.53 -7.49 -4.53
N ILE A 122 14.71 -8.47 -4.13
CA ILE A 122 13.47 -8.23 -3.36
C ILE A 122 13.72 -7.60 -1.99
N SER A 123 14.79 -8.02 -1.31
CA SER A 123 15.18 -7.51 0.02
C SER A 123 15.66 -6.06 -0.08
N LYS A 124 16.48 -5.76 -1.08
CA LYS A 124 16.91 -4.39 -1.39
C LYS A 124 15.73 -3.49 -1.75
N ALA A 125 14.81 -3.99 -2.59
CA ALA A 125 13.63 -3.24 -3.02
C ALA A 125 12.67 -2.92 -1.87
N ILE A 126 12.36 -3.87 -0.97
CA ILE A 126 11.46 -3.59 0.17
C ILE A 126 12.10 -2.60 1.16
N MET A 127 13.42 -2.67 1.37
CA MET A 127 14.15 -1.75 2.24
C MET A 127 14.16 -0.33 1.68
N ASP A 128 14.32 -0.18 0.36
CA ASP A 128 14.21 1.11 -0.32
C ASP A 128 12.79 1.70 -0.21
N ILE A 129 11.75 0.88 -0.43
CA ILE A 129 10.35 1.30 -0.23
C ILE A 129 10.10 1.76 1.21
N ALA A 130 10.54 0.98 2.20
CA ALA A 130 10.37 1.32 3.61
C ALA A 130 11.14 2.60 3.98
N SER A 131 12.35 2.77 3.46
CA SER A 131 13.18 3.97 3.70
C SER A 131 12.55 5.22 3.10
N ARG A 132 12.01 5.13 1.88
CA ARG A 132 11.27 6.25 1.26
C ARG A 132 10.03 6.61 2.06
N TYR A 133 9.31 5.59 2.55
CA TYR A 133 8.14 5.79 3.39
C TYR A 133 8.49 6.54 4.68
N ALA A 134 9.45 6.01 5.45
CA ALA A 134 9.87 6.59 6.72
C ALA A 134 10.46 8.01 6.58
N ASN A 135 11.20 8.26 5.50
CA ASN A 135 11.83 9.56 5.24
C ASN A 135 10.93 10.55 4.49
N HIS A 136 9.66 10.23 4.28
CA HIS A 136 8.70 11.08 3.55
C HIS A 136 9.19 11.49 2.15
N SER A 137 9.96 10.61 1.50
CA SER A 137 10.70 10.92 0.27
C SER A 137 9.89 10.59 -0.97
N PHE A 138 8.67 11.14 -1.07
CA PHE A 138 7.72 10.85 -2.15
C PHE A 138 7.25 12.08 -2.95
N GLY A 139 7.92 13.23 -2.79
CA GLY A 139 7.58 14.49 -3.45
C GLY A 139 6.69 15.40 -2.60
N GLU A 140 6.78 16.71 -2.80
CA GLU A 140 6.02 17.70 -2.04
C GLU A 140 4.55 17.71 -2.48
N GLU A 141 3.65 17.11 -1.68
CA GLU A 141 2.23 17.53 -1.57
C GLU A 141 1.41 16.71 -0.53
N LEU A 142 1.89 15.54 -0.09
CA LEU A 142 1.22 14.83 1.02
C LEU A 142 1.68 15.38 2.37
N THR A 143 0.88 16.29 2.94
CA THR A 143 1.02 16.64 4.35
C THR A 143 0.49 15.49 5.18
N LEU A 144 1.35 14.80 5.94
CA LEU A 144 0.87 13.84 6.92
C LEU A 144 0.05 14.57 7.96
N GLN A 145 -1.24 14.28 8.01
CA GLN A 145 -2.14 14.85 8.99
C GLN A 145 -1.93 14.16 10.35
N LYS A 146 -2.34 14.86 11.40
CA LYS A 146 -2.33 14.31 12.76
C LYS A 146 -3.20 13.05 12.80
N SER A 147 -2.71 11.98 13.43
CA SER A 147 -3.46 10.72 13.47
C SER A 147 -4.84 10.91 14.10
N HIS A 148 -5.87 10.47 13.36
CA HIS A 148 -7.26 10.47 13.81
C HIS A 148 -7.75 9.07 14.14
N PHE A 149 -6.86 8.07 14.18
CA PHE A 149 -7.22 6.66 14.29
C PHE A 149 -8.16 6.35 15.46
N LEU A 150 -7.82 6.75 16.70
CA LEU A 150 -8.65 6.46 17.87
C LEU A 150 -10.01 7.17 17.82
N GLN A 151 -10.07 8.36 17.23
CA GLN A 151 -11.31 9.10 17.04
C GLN A 151 -12.20 8.41 15.99
N ASN A 152 -11.62 8.04 14.86
CA ASN A 152 -12.31 7.32 13.79
C ASN A 152 -12.78 5.94 14.27
N MET A 153 -11.97 5.23 15.05
CA MET A 153 -12.33 3.93 15.63
C MET A 153 -13.52 4.06 16.57
N LYS A 154 -13.55 5.08 17.44
CA LYS A 154 -14.72 5.38 18.29
C LYS A 154 -15.98 5.63 17.45
N ARG A 155 -15.85 6.44 16.40
CA ARG A 155 -16.95 6.78 15.50
C ARG A 155 -17.50 5.55 14.76
N TYR A 156 -16.64 4.76 14.11
CA TYR A 156 -17.06 3.68 13.21
C TYR A 156 -17.46 2.38 13.92
N PHE A 157 -16.94 2.11 15.11
CA PHE A 157 -17.24 0.88 15.87
C PHE A 157 -18.20 1.08 17.03
N PHE A 158 -18.23 2.27 17.64
CA PHE A 158 -19.01 2.51 18.86
C PHE A 158 -20.10 3.58 18.70
N GLY A 159 -20.23 4.20 17.51
CA GLY A 159 -21.29 5.16 17.20
C GLY A 159 -21.28 6.42 18.08
N LYS A 160 -20.11 6.77 18.63
CA LYS A 160 -19.86 7.97 19.44
C LYS A 160 -18.87 8.89 18.77
#